data_AF-A0AAD7FSX2-F1
#
_entry.id   AF-A0AAD7FSX2-F1
#
_cell.length_a   1.000
_cell.length_b   1.000
_cell.length_c   1.000
_cell.angle_alpha   90.00
_cell.angle_beta   90.00
_cell.angle_gamma   90.00
#
_symmetry.space_group_name_H-M   'P 1'
#
loop_
_entity.id
_entity.type
_entity.pdbx_description
1 polymer ?
#
loop_
_entity_poly.entity_id
_entity_poly.type
_entity_poly.pdbx_seq_one_letter_code
_entity_poly.pdbx_strand_id
1 'polypeptide(L)'
;MARRHEIHAPLFSQCLELLEDLPSPDQDTTIREFIPYLHLHSSSTLPADASVLPALPHTESWTHAVRILPASPEHPPNSQRVTQATSSRGRQLQILDLYVPAPAQNATVVPLCGRHILVARDFLALALPYYHPRANQLDLDPQPAARTDPVRVILSGPPRVVLTIALAYIAYAAGSSVAHVMRCVVDEAEDAEACALLGPDGTMGLAERELSILERLVKREL
;
A
#
# COMPACT_ATOMS: atom_id res chain seq x y z
N MET A 1 -29.84 -36.95 10.03
CA MET A 1 -28.37 -37.02 9.99
C MET A 1 -27.86 -35.96 9.01
N ALA A 2 -27.62 -34.75 9.49
CA ALA A 2 -27.16 -33.63 8.69
C ALA A 2 -25.63 -33.60 8.67
N ARG A 3 -25.03 -33.74 7.48
CA ARG A 3 -23.58 -33.58 7.29
C ARG A 3 -23.25 -32.09 7.40
N ARG A 4 -22.59 -31.70 8.49
CA ARG A 4 -21.93 -30.40 8.62
C ARG A 4 -20.82 -30.35 7.58
N HIS A 5 -20.95 -29.44 6.61
CA HIS A 5 -19.82 -29.03 5.80
C HIS A 5 -18.89 -28.19 6.67
N GLU A 6 -17.84 -28.83 7.18
CA GLU A 6 -16.67 -28.14 7.71
C GLU A 6 -15.97 -27.43 6.55
N ILE A 7 -16.11 -26.11 6.50
CA ILE A 7 -15.32 -25.26 5.61
C ILE A 7 -13.89 -25.29 6.16
N HIS A 8 -13.06 -26.13 5.56
CA HIS A 8 -11.61 -26.08 5.71
C HIS A 8 -11.09 -24.74 5.17
N ALA A 9 -10.92 -23.76 6.05
CA ALA A 9 -10.07 -22.61 5.80
C ALA A 9 -8.76 -22.79 6.57
N PRO A 10 -7.70 -23.29 5.90
CA PRO A 10 -6.38 -22.72 6.15
C PRO A 10 -5.51 -22.73 4.88
N LEU A 11 -5.67 -21.76 3.98
CA LEU A 11 -4.71 -21.57 2.87
C LEU A 11 -4.30 -20.11 2.62
N PHE A 12 -4.80 -19.15 3.40
CA PHE A 12 -4.52 -17.72 3.19
C PHE A 12 -3.68 -17.04 4.29
N SER A 13 -3.12 -17.81 5.23
CA SER A 13 -2.34 -17.28 6.37
C SER A 13 -0.82 -17.40 6.15
N GLN A 14 -0.34 -17.20 4.93
CA GLN A 14 1.09 -16.97 4.69
C GLN A 14 1.30 -15.46 4.68
N CYS A 15 1.61 -14.91 5.86
CA CYS A 15 2.29 -13.64 5.97
C CYS A 15 3.59 -13.72 5.15
N LEU A 16 3.83 -12.77 4.25
CA LEU A 16 5.13 -12.63 3.61
C LEU A 16 6.14 -12.18 4.67
N GLU A 17 6.95 -13.12 5.16
CA GLU A 17 8.13 -12.86 5.99
C GLU A 17 9.35 -12.94 5.08
N LEU A 18 10.01 -11.81 4.84
CA LEU A 18 10.88 -11.61 3.69
C LEU A 18 12.24 -10.99 4.05
N LEU A 19 13.22 -11.88 4.27
CA LEU A 19 14.69 -11.75 4.23
C LEU A 19 15.38 -10.37 4.37
N GLU A 20 16.39 -10.40 5.24
CA GLU A 20 17.22 -9.34 5.82
C GLU A 20 18.36 -8.85 4.91
N ASP A 21 18.98 -7.71 5.29
CA ASP A 21 20.12 -7.00 4.68
C ASP A 21 19.85 -6.09 3.47
N LEU A 22 19.31 -4.89 3.75
CA LEU A 22 19.54 -3.69 2.95
C LEU A 22 20.26 -2.62 3.80
N PRO A 23 21.24 -1.90 3.23
CA PRO A 23 22.00 -0.89 3.97
C PRO A 23 21.10 0.27 4.39
N SER A 24 21.20 0.70 5.65
CA SER A 24 20.45 1.82 6.23
C SER A 24 20.93 3.16 5.65
N PRO A 25 20.12 3.88 4.85
CA PRO A 25 20.36 5.30 4.63
C PRO A 25 19.88 6.09 5.87
N ASP A 26 20.54 7.20 6.14
CA ASP A 26 20.27 8.11 7.26
C ASP A 26 18.78 8.50 7.39
N GLN A 27 18.35 8.72 8.64
CA GLN A 27 16.96 8.86 9.11
C GLN A 27 16.23 10.15 8.68
N ASP A 28 16.33 10.55 7.41
CA ASP A 28 15.47 11.61 6.89
C ASP A 28 14.18 10.97 6.33
N THR A 29 13.08 11.17 7.05
CA THR A 29 11.74 10.83 6.56
C THR A 29 11.43 11.71 5.35
N THR A 30 11.60 11.17 4.15
CA THR A 30 11.29 11.88 2.91
C THR A 30 9.89 11.54 2.45
N ILE A 31 9.13 12.59 2.11
CA ILE A 31 7.91 12.46 1.32
C ILE A 31 8.31 12.69 -0.12
N ARG A 32 7.93 11.78 -1.01
CA ARG A 32 8.17 11.94 -2.44
C ARG A 32 6.93 11.59 -3.24
N GLU A 33 6.73 12.27 -4.35
CA GLU A 33 5.75 11.86 -5.35
C GLU A 33 6.32 10.68 -6.14
N PHE A 34 5.61 9.55 -6.17
CA PHE A 34 6.07 8.34 -6.83
C PHE A 34 5.46 8.19 -8.23
N ILE A 35 4.16 8.48 -8.33
CA ILE A 35 3.45 8.76 -9.58
C ILE A 35 2.58 9.99 -9.32
N PRO A 36 2.06 10.70 -10.33
CA PRO A 36 1.34 11.92 -10.05
C PRO A 36 0.16 11.67 -9.10
N TYR A 37 -0.01 12.55 -8.11
CA TYR A 37 -1.00 12.45 -7.03
C TYR A 37 -0.74 11.37 -5.95
N LEU A 38 0.13 10.37 -6.17
CA LEU A 38 0.46 9.34 -5.19
C LEU A 38 1.86 9.58 -4.60
N HIS A 39 1.88 9.81 -3.30
CA HIS A 39 3.10 10.11 -2.56
C HIS A 39 3.45 8.97 -1.61
N LEU A 40 4.74 8.71 -1.47
CA LEU A 40 5.30 7.76 -0.52
C LEU A 40 5.96 8.52 0.62
N HIS A 41 5.64 8.11 1.84
CA HIS A 41 6.29 8.57 3.06
C HIS A 41 6.90 7.36 3.76
N SER A 42 8.21 7.24 3.59
CA SER A 42 9.01 6.16 4.12
C SER A 42 9.41 6.46 5.56
N SER A 43 8.89 5.69 6.51
CA SER A 43 9.33 5.68 7.90
C SER A 43 9.95 4.32 8.18
N SER A 44 11.27 4.29 8.46
CA SER A 44 12.02 3.07 8.73
C SER A 44 11.52 2.33 9.98
N THR A 45 10.89 3.05 10.91
CA THR A 45 10.30 2.47 12.12
C THR A 45 8.78 2.63 12.09
N LEU A 46 8.07 1.53 12.35
CA LEU A 46 6.69 1.62 12.83
C LEU A 46 6.73 2.29 14.22
N PRO A 47 5.77 3.18 14.55
CA PRO A 47 5.70 3.74 15.89
C PRO A 47 5.58 2.61 16.91
N ALA A 48 6.31 2.69 18.02
CA ALA A 48 6.28 1.65 19.06
C ALA A 48 4.91 1.53 19.76
N ASP A 49 4.09 2.59 19.67
CA ASP A 49 2.77 2.67 20.27
C ASP A 49 1.72 2.96 19.18
N ALA A 50 0.74 2.07 19.04
CA ALA A 50 -0.41 2.24 18.14
C ALA A 50 -1.29 3.45 18.51
N SER A 51 -1.20 3.92 19.77
CA SER A 51 -1.92 5.09 20.27
C SER A 51 -1.32 6.40 19.76
N VAL A 52 -0.05 6.39 19.36
CA VAL A 52 0.61 7.53 18.73
C VAL A 52 0.46 7.37 17.22
N LEU A 53 -0.66 7.87 16.70
CA LEU A 53 -0.83 7.99 15.26
C LEU A 53 0.28 8.88 14.72
N PRO A 54 1.13 8.41 13.78
CA PRO A 54 2.15 9.25 13.20
C PRO A 54 1.43 10.42 12.51
N ALA A 55 1.75 11.64 12.95
CA ALA A 55 1.19 12.83 12.36
C ALA A 55 1.58 12.82 10.88
N LEU A 56 0.59 12.85 9.98
CA LEU A 56 0.89 12.98 8.56
C LEU A 56 1.56 14.34 8.36
N PRO A 57 2.73 14.37 7.73
CA PRO A 57 3.35 15.66 7.41
C PRO A 57 2.41 16.43 6.48
N HIS A 58 2.23 17.74 6.69
CA HIS A 58 1.40 18.60 5.84
C HIS A 58 -0.05 18.10 5.60
N THR A 59 -0.77 17.70 6.67
CA THR A 59 -2.17 17.23 6.64
C THR A 59 -3.12 18.07 5.78
N GLU A 60 -2.87 19.37 5.65
CA GLU A 60 -3.71 20.30 4.88
C GLU A 60 -3.69 20.05 3.36
N SER A 61 -2.70 19.30 2.87
CA SER A 61 -2.50 19.04 1.43
C SER A 61 -3.09 17.71 0.97
N TRP A 62 -3.37 16.77 1.88
CA TRP A 62 -3.82 15.42 1.53
C TRP A 62 -5.33 15.31 1.49
N THR A 63 -5.84 14.54 0.54
CA THR A 63 -7.26 14.15 0.49
C THR A 63 -7.46 12.71 0.97
N HIS A 64 -6.45 11.86 0.79
CA HIS A 64 -6.46 10.48 1.25
C HIS A 64 -5.12 10.07 1.88
N ALA A 65 -5.16 9.14 2.83
CA ALA A 65 -3.97 8.55 3.41
C ALA A 65 -4.15 7.05 3.63
N VAL A 66 -3.10 6.28 3.37
CA VAL A 66 -2.99 4.89 3.82
C VAL A 66 -1.86 4.81 4.83
N ARG A 67 -2.15 4.34 6.04
CA ARG A 67 -1.15 4.23 7.12
C ARG A 67 -0.96 2.77 7.49
N ILE A 68 0.29 2.34 7.51
CA ILE A 68 0.68 1.05 8.07
C ILE A 68 1.04 1.25 9.53
N LEU A 69 0.28 0.61 10.42
CA LEU A 69 0.37 0.76 11.87
C LEU A 69 0.59 -0.60 12.53
N PRO A 70 1.31 -0.68 13.66
CA PRO A 70 1.42 -1.92 14.40
C PRO A 70 0.05 -2.34 14.96
N ALA A 71 -0.18 -3.64 15.01
CA ALA A 71 -1.35 -4.22 15.65
C ALA A 71 -1.34 -3.96 17.17
N SER A 72 -2.52 -3.79 17.74
CA SER A 72 -2.76 -3.57 19.17
C SER A 72 -3.90 -4.44 19.68
N PRO A 73 -4.14 -4.53 21.01
CA PRO A 73 -5.30 -5.23 21.54
C PRO A 73 -6.65 -4.70 21.01
N GLU A 74 -6.73 -3.40 20.71
CA GLU A 74 -7.92 -2.77 20.14
C GLU A 74 -8.03 -2.99 18.62
N HIS A 75 -6.89 -3.18 17.96
CA HIS A 75 -6.77 -3.29 16.51
C HIS A 75 -5.92 -4.52 16.16
N PRO A 76 -6.53 -5.71 16.07
CA PRO A 76 -5.82 -6.97 15.90
C PRO A 76 -5.05 -7.03 14.57
N PRO A 77 -4.03 -7.90 14.44
CA PRO A 77 -3.29 -8.05 13.19
C PRO A 77 -4.20 -8.47 12.04
N ASN A 78 -3.86 -8.05 10.82
CA ASN A 78 -4.64 -8.31 9.60
C ASN A 78 -6.03 -7.66 9.60
N SER A 79 -6.22 -6.63 10.42
CA SER A 79 -7.41 -5.80 10.42
C SER A 79 -7.16 -4.48 9.71
N GLN A 80 -8.24 -3.83 9.31
CA GLN A 80 -8.22 -2.53 8.68
C GLN A 80 -9.29 -1.63 9.31
N ARG A 81 -9.08 -0.32 9.23
CA ARG A 81 -10.08 0.67 9.64
C ARG A 81 -10.08 1.82 8.66
N VAL A 82 -11.27 2.24 8.23
CA VAL A 82 -11.43 3.50 7.49
C VAL A 82 -11.94 4.55 8.47
N THR A 83 -11.28 5.70 8.50
CA THR A 83 -11.67 6.85 9.32
C THR A 83 -11.71 8.11 8.48
N GLN A 84 -12.43 9.11 8.98
CA GLN A 84 -12.50 10.44 8.39
C GLN A 84 -11.95 11.44 9.40
N ALA A 85 -11.01 12.25 8.96
CA ALA A 85 -10.50 13.38 9.71
C ALA A 85 -10.86 14.67 8.99
N THR A 86 -11.01 15.75 9.73
CA THR A 86 -11.17 17.09 9.16
C THR A 86 -9.86 17.83 9.38
N SER A 87 -9.25 18.29 8.29
CA SER A 87 -8.09 19.17 8.36
C SER A 87 -8.44 20.49 9.06
N SER A 88 -7.43 21.21 9.54
CA SER A 88 -7.54 22.58 10.05
C SER A 88 -8.29 23.53 9.12
N ARG A 89 -8.25 23.29 7.80
CA ARG A 89 -8.94 24.07 6.77
C ARG A 89 -10.36 23.59 6.46
N GLY A 90 -10.90 22.65 7.23
CA GLY A 90 -12.24 22.10 7.01
C GLY A 90 -12.34 21.07 5.88
N ARG A 91 -11.23 20.72 5.21
CA ARG A 91 -11.23 19.66 4.19
C ARG A 91 -11.30 18.29 4.84
N GLN A 92 -12.09 17.40 4.27
CA GLN A 92 -12.17 16.01 4.69
C GLN A 92 -10.97 15.21 4.17
N LEU A 93 -10.34 14.47 5.06
CA LEU A 93 -9.26 13.53 4.81
C LEU A 93 -9.78 12.12 5.08
N GLN A 94 -9.78 11.27 4.06
CA GLN A 94 -10.10 9.85 4.21
C GLN A 94 -8.84 9.07 4.58
N ILE A 95 -8.90 8.26 5.62
CA ILE A 95 -7.74 7.53 6.12
C ILE A 95 -8.04 6.04 6.17
N LEU A 96 -7.22 5.24 5.51
CA LEU A 96 -7.18 3.79 5.63
C LEU A 96 -6.01 3.38 6.53
N ASP A 97 -6.34 2.82 7.69
CA ASP A 97 -5.37 2.21 8.59
C ASP A 97 -5.27 0.70 8.34
N LEU A 98 -4.05 0.22 8.15
CA LEU A 98 -3.71 -1.19 7.98
C LEU A 98 -2.90 -1.66 9.19
N TYR A 99 -3.44 -2.58 9.97
CA TYR A 99 -2.82 -3.07 11.19
C TYR A 99 -2.02 -4.35 10.94
N VAL A 100 -0.70 -4.20 10.94
CA VAL A 100 0.26 -5.28 10.68
C VAL A 100 0.80 -5.85 11.99
N PRO A 101 1.08 -7.16 12.07
CA PRO A 101 1.81 -7.71 13.21
C PRO A 101 3.06 -6.90 13.54
N ALA A 102 3.29 -6.64 14.83
CA ALA A 102 4.53 -6.00 15.24
C ALA A 102 5.71 -6.85 14.77
N PRO A 103 6.79 -6.23 14.24
CA PRO A 103 7.99 -6.97 13.88
C PRO A 103 8.50 -7.71 15.12
N ALA A 104 8.91 -8.97 14.96
CA ALA A 104 9.64 -9.68 16.02
C ALA A 104 10.90 -8.88 16.39
N GLN A 105 11.44 -9.04 17.61
CA GLN A 105 12.49 -8.17 18.17
C GLN A 105 13.79 -8.05 17.33
N ASN A 106 13.96 -8.87 16.29
CA ASN A 106 15.07 -8.79 15.34
C ASN A 106 14.63 -8.77 13.86
N ALA A 107 13.33 -8.81 13.59
CA ALA A 107 12.82 -8.85 12.22
C ALA A 107 12.72 -7.41 11.68
N THR A 108 13.47 -7.12 10.64
CA THR A 108 13.31 -5.87 9.86
C THR A 108 12.08 -5.89 8.95
N VAL A 109 11.38 -7.03 8.92
CA VAL A 109 10.33 -7.31 7.94
C VAL A 109 8.96 -7.17 8.56
N VAL A 110 8.15 -6.34 7.92
CA VAL A 110 6.76 -6.10 8.33
C VAL A 110 5.84 -6.95 7.45
N PRO A 111 5.15 -7.95 8.02
CA PRO A 111 4.34 -8.87 7.24
C PRO A 111 3.06 -8.21 6.71
N LEU A 112 2.93 -8.13 5.39
CA LEU A 112 1.68 -7.84 4.68
C LEU A 112 0.94 -9.12 4.36
N CYS A 113 -0.36 -9.17 4.67
CA CYS A 113 -1.25 -10.21 4.15
C CYS A 113 -1.93 -9.73 2.86
N GLY A 114 -2.41 -10.68 2.05
CA GLY A 114 -3.10 -10.36 0.80
C GLY A 114 -4.34 -9.47 0.97
N ARG A 115 -5.02 -9.55 2.12
CA ARG A 115 -6.18 -8.69 2.43
C ARG A 115 -5.79 -7.20 2.51
N HIS A 116 -4.64 -6.89 3.10
CA HIS A 116 -4.15 -5.51 3.16
C HIS A 116 -3.87 -4.95 1.76
N ILE A 117 -3.25 -5.75 0.89
CA ILE A 117 -2.95 -5.34 -0.50
C ILE A 117 -4.25 -5.06 -1.25
N LEU A 118 -5.24 -5.95 -1.16
CA LEU A 118 -6.53 -5.79 -1.85
C LEU A 118 -7.30 -4.55 -1.36
N VAL A 119 -7.41 -4.37 -0.04
CA VAL A 119 -8.13 -3.21 0.51
C VAL A 119 -7.41 -1.90 0.18
N ALA A 120 -6.08 -1.86 0.25
CA ALA A 120 -5.30 -0.70 -0.13
C ALA A 120 -5.44 -0.38 -1.62
N ARG A 121 -5.36 -1.38 -2.49
CA ARG A 121 -5.60 -1.26 -3.93
C ARG A 121 -6.97 -0.65 -4.22
N ASP A 122 -8.02 -1.18 -3.60
CA ASP A 122 -9.39 -0.71 -3.83
C ASP A 122 -9.59 0.72 -3.32
N PHE A 123 -9.03 1.04 -2.15
CA PHE A 123 -9.03 2.40 -1.61
C PHE A 123 -8.29 3.39 -2.53
N LEU A 124 -7.14 2.99 -3.07
CA LEU A 124 -6.38 3.80 -4.03
C LEU A 124 -7.12 3.96 -5.36
N ALA A 125 -7.79 2.92 -5.85
CA ALA A 125 -8.58 2.98 -7.08
C ALA A 125 -9.77 3.94 -6.96
N LEU A 126 -10.39 4.04 -5.78
CA LEU A 126 -11.45 5.02 -5.54
C LEU A 126 -10.94 6.46 -5.45
N ALA A 127 -9.68 6.66 -5.04
CA ALA A 127 -9.10 7.97 -4.84
C ALA A 127 -8.45 8.53 -6.12
N LEU A 128 -7.58 7.74 -6.76
CA LEU A 128 -6.70 8.20 -7.83
C LEU A 128 -7.38 8.19 -9.21
N PRO A 129 -7.02 9.11 -10.11
CA PRO A 129 -7.66 9.24 -11.43
C PRO A 129 -7.23 8.15 -12.44
N TYR A 130 -6.32 7.24 -12.08
CA TYR A 130 -5.78 6.20 -12.96
C TYR A 130 -6.66 4.95 -13.03
N TYR A 131 -7.97 5.10 -12.81
CA TYR A 131 -8.89 3.98 -12.76
C TYR A 131 -8.84 3.15 -14.05
N HIS A 132 -8.65 1.83 -13.93
CA HIS A 132 -8.57 0.95 -15.09
C HIS A 132 -9.94 0.94 -15.81
N PRO A 133 -10.01 1.25 -17.12
CA PRO A 133 -11.27 1.36 -17.88
C PRO A 133 -12.03 0.04 -18.10
N ARG A 134 -11.62 -1.09 -17.48
CA ARG A 134 -12.32 -2.37 -17.61
C ARG A 134 -13.35 -2.62 -16.50
N ALA A 135 -13.31 -1.84 -15.43
CA ALA A 135 -14.28 -1.95 -14.34
C ALA A 135 -15.59 -1.18 -14.58
N ASN A 136 -15.73 -0.44 -15.68
CA ASN A 136 -16.99 0.17 -16.10
C ASN A 136 -17.11 0.17 -17.63
N GLN A 137 -17.84 -0.80 -18.19
CA GLN A 137 -18.72 -0.58 -19.34
C GLN A 137 -19.99 0.17 -18.91
N LEU A 138 -19.85 1.13 -17.99
CA LEU A 138 -20.91 2.04 -17.62
C LEU A 138 -20.45 3.41 -18.11
N ASP A 139 -21.13 3.89 -19.15
CA ASP A 139 -21.08 5.23 -19.73
C ASP A 139 -21.34 6.30 -18.66
N LEU A 140 -20.39 6.49 -17.74
CA LEU A 140 -20.34 7.65 -16.89
C LEU A 140 -19.52 8.68 -17.65
N ASP A 141 -20.27 9.52 -18.38
CA ASP A 141 -19.81 10.75 -19.01
C ASP A 141 -18.74 11.42 -18.13
N PRO A 142 -17.55 11.76 -18.66
CA PRO A 142 -16.52 12.47 -17.90
C PRO A 142 -17.03 13.90 -17.66
N GLN A 143 -17.79 14.08 -16.59
CA GLN A 143 -18.25 15.39 -16.17
C GLN A 143 -16.99 16.21 -15.81
N PRO A 144 -16.77 17.39 -16.44
CA PRO A 144 -15.62 18.21 -16.12
C PRO A 144 -15.80 18.76 -14.70
N ALA A 145 -15.16 18.12 -13.72
CA ALA A 145 -15.21 18.55 -12.34
C ALA A 145 -14.63 19.97 -12.23
N ALA A 146 -15.50 20.92 -11.93
CA ALA A 146 -15.16 22.31 -11.72
C ALA A 146 -14.16 22.43 -10.56
N ARG A 147 -12.88 22.76 -10.86
CA ARG A 147 -11.84 23.23 -9.90
C ARG A 147 -11.88 22.58 -8.51
N THR A 148 -12.15 21.27 -8.44
CA THR A 148 -11.96 20.49 -7.22
C THR A 148 -10.47 20.36 -7.00
N ASP A 149 -10.00 20.66 -5.78
CA ASP A 149 -8.58 20.46 -5.43
C ASP A 149 -8.07 19.13 -5.97
N PRO A 150 -6.86 19.10 -6.56
CA PRO A 150 -6.31 17.86 -7.08
C PRO A 150 -6.27 16.83 -5.95
N VAL A 151 -6.75 15.61 -6.23
CA VAL A 151 -6.60 14.49 -5.31
C VAL A 151 -5.13 14.36 -4.94
N ARG A 152 -4.83 14.16 -3.65
CA ARG A 152 -3.48 13.84 -3.19
C ARG A 152 -3.54 12.73 -2.18
N VAL A 153 -2.82 11.65 -2.47
CA VAL A 153 -2.79 10.45 -1.66
C VAL A 153 -1.40 10.25 -1.10
N ILE A 154 -1.31 9.91 0.18
CA ILE A 154 -0.04 9.56 0.84
C ILE A 154 -0.09 8.13 1.39
N LEU A 155 0.92 7.32 1.06
CA LEU A 155 1.18 6.02 1.69
C LEU A 155 2.27 6.20 2.74
N SER A 156 1.98 5.89 4.00
CA SER A 156 2.92 6.10 5.11
C SER A 156 3.20 4.80 5.85
N GLY A 157 4.47 4.42 5.94
CA GLY A 157 4.91 3.22 6.65
C GLY A 157 6.31 2.77 6.24
N PRO A 158 6.65 1.49 6.49
CA PRO A 158 7.95 0.94 6.12
C PRO A 158 8.19 1.04 4.60
N PRO A 159 9.37 1.47 4.13
CA PRO A 159 9.64 1.76 2.71
C PRO A 159 9.23 0.62 1.76
N ARG A 160 9.63 -0.61 2.08
CA ARG A 160 9.32 -1.81 1.29
C ARG A 160 7.82 -2.09 1.21
N VAL A 161 7.11 -1.84 2.30
CA VAL A 161 5.68 -2.08 2.44
C VAL A 161 4.88 -1.07 1.63
N VAL A 162 5.18 0.22 1.75
CA VAL A 162 4.50 1.28 0.97
C VAL A 162 4.76 1.11 -0.52
N LEU A 163 5.99 0.76 -0.91
CA LEU A 163 6.36 0.50 -2.30
C LEU A 163 5.62 -0.73 -2.85
N THR A 164 5.51 -1.82 -2.07
CA THR A 164 4.75 -3.01 -2.47
C THR A 164 3.28 -2.69 -2.76
N ILE A 165 2.64 -1.89 -1.89
CA ILE A 165 1.24 -1.45 -2.11
C ILE A 165 1.13 -0.57 -3.37
N ALA A 166 2.05 0.38 -3.55
CA ALA A 166 2.06 1.26 -4.71
C ALA A 166 2.22 0.49 -6.02
N LEU A 167 3.19 -0.42 -6.10
CA LEU A 167 3.43 -1.26 -7.28
C LEU A 167 2.25 -2.18 -7.58
N ALA A 168 1.64 -2.77 -6.54
CA ALA A 168 0.44 -3.59 -6.70
C ALA A 168 -0.74 -2.78 -7.27
N TYR A 169 -0.91 -1.54 -6.81
CA TYR A 169 -1.91 -0.62 -7.36
C TYR A 169 -1.60 -0.22 -8.81
N ILE A 170 -0.35 0.14 -9.13
CA ILE A 170 0.03 0.53 -10.49
C ILE A 170 -0.16 -0.64 -11.46
N ALA A 171 0.24 -1.85 -11.08
CA ALA A 171 0.02 -3.05 -11.88
C ALA A 171 -1.47 -3.30 -12.14
N TYR A 172 -2.31 -3.12 -11.11
CA TYR A 172 -3.76 -3.18 -11.23
C TYR A 172 -4.29 -2.10 -12.19
N ALA A 173 -3.91 -0.84 -12.00
CA ALA A 173 -4.38 0.29 -12.79
C ALA A 173 -3.97 0.19 -14.27
N ALA A 174 -2.74 -0.25 -14.52
CA ALA A 174 -2.18 -0.43 -15.87
C ALA A 174 -2.63 -1.73 -16.56
N GLY A 175 -3.29 -2.65 -15.84
CA GLY A 175 -3.63 -3.97 -16.36
C GLY A 175 -2.40 -4.81 -16.73
N SER A 176 -1.30 -4.60 -16.00
CA SER A 176 0.00 -5.24 -16.26
C SER A 176 0.43 -6.14 -15.09
N SER A 177 1.50 -6.90 -15.30
CA SER A 177 2.12 -7.67 -14.22
C SER A 177 2.93 -6.75 -13.30
N VAL A 178 2.94 -7.05 -12.00
CA VAL A 178 3.79 -6.37 -11.01
C VAL A 178 5.27 -6.45 -11.39
N ALA A 179 5.72 -7.62 -11.87
CA ALA A 179 7.08 -7.81 -12.35
C ALA A 179 7.46 -6.83 -13.48
N HIS A 180 6.52 -6.55 -14.37
CA HIS A 180 6.74 -5.59 -15.45
C HIS A 180 6.82 -4.16 -14.90
N VAL A 181 5.90 -3.77 -14.01
CA VAL A 181 5.91 -2.44 -13.38
C VAL A 181 7.22 -2.22 -12.61
N MET A 182 7.69 -3.20 -11.85
CA MET A 182 8.96 -3.10 -11.12
C MET A 182 10.14 -2.85 -12.07
N ARG A 183 10.18 -3.53 -13.22
CA ARG A 183 11.21 -3.28 -14.24
C ARG A 183 11.12 -1.88 -14.82
N CYS A 184 9.91 -1.40 -15.15
CA CYS A 184 9.74 -0.03 -15.66
C CYS A 184 10.27 1.00 -14.65
N VAL A 185 10.01 0.83 -13.36
CA VAL A 185 10.53 1.74 -12.31
C VAL A 185 12.06 1.74 -12.29
N VAL A 186 12.70 0.56 -12.42
CA VAL A 186 14.17 0.45 -12.48
C VAL A 186 14.73 1.05 -13.78
N ASP A 187 14.06 0.82 -14.91
CA ASP A 187 14.47 1.27 -16.24
C ASP A 187 14.38 2.79 -16.38
N GLU A 188 13.33 3.41 -15.83
CA GLU A 188 13.14 4.87 -15.83
C GLU A 188 14.08 5.57 -14.83
N ALA A 189 14.47 4.88 -13.75
CA ALA A 189 15.45 5.34 -12.75
C ALA A 189 15.16 6.73 -12.13
N GLU A 190 13.89 7.18 -12.15
CA GLU A 190 13.49 8.48 -11.63
C GLU A 190 13.39 8.51 -10.10
N ASP A 191 13.07 7.37 -9.47
CA ASP A 191 12.99 7.21 -8.01
C ASP A 191 14.16 6.34 -7.50
N ALA A 192 15.23 7.00 -7.04
CA ALA A 192 16.43 6.35 -6.54
C ALA A 192 16.17 5.43 -5.32
N GLU A 193 15.22 5.78 -4.44
CA GLU A 193 14.89 4.96 -3.27
C GLU A 193 14.12 3.71 -3.70
N ALA A 194 13.14 3.86 -4.61
CA ALA A 194 12.45 2.70 -5.18
C ALA A 194 13.43 1.79 -5.93
N CYS A 195 14.34 2.34 -6.72
CA CYS A 195 15.38 1.57 -7.40
C CYS A 195 16.29 0.83 -6.43
N ALA A 196 16.73 1.48 -5.35
CA ALA A 196 17.54 0.86 -4.31
C ALA A 196 16.82 -0.30 -3.61
N LEU A 197 15.52 -0.14 -3.33
CA LEU A 197 14.69 -1.19 -2.74
C LEU A 197 14.44 -2.34 -3.71
N LEU A 198 14.23 -2.06 -5.00
CA LEU A 198 13.95 -3.05 -6.03
C LEU A 198 15.18 -3.89 -6.40
N GLY A 199 16.38 -3.30 -6.28
CA GLY A 199 17.62 -3.90 -6.72
C GLY A 199 17.72 -3.98 -8.26
N PRO A 200 18.87 -4.45 -8.78
CA PRO A 200 19.15 -4.45 -10.22
C PRO A 200 18.19 -5.33 -11.03
N ASP A 201 17.63 -6.36 -10.42
CA ASP A 201 16.71 -7.29 -11.08
C ASP A 201 15.25 -6.82 -11.07
N GLY A 202 14.95 -5.70 -10.39
CA GLY A 202 13.57 -5.21 -10.28
C GLY A 202 12.66 -6.17 -9.52
N THR A 203 13.14 -6.82 -8.45
CA THR A 203 12.39 -7.85 -7.73
C THR A 203 12.09 -7.49 -6.28
N MET A 204 12.75 -6.47 -5.73
CA MET A 204 12.69 -6.16 -4.29
C MET A 204 13.18 -7.30 -3.41
N GLY A 205 14.04 -8.20 -3.93
CA GLY A 205 14.44 -9.41 -3.23
C GLY A 205 13.31 -10.42 -3.02
N LEU A 206 12.20 -10.31 -3.76
CA LEU A 206 11.11 -11.29 -3.73
C LEU A 206 11.53 -12.57 -4.45
N ALA A 207 11.28 -13.72 -3.82
CA ALA A 207 11.35 -15.01 -4.51
C ALA A 207 10.25 -15.13 -5.57
N GLU A 208 10.48 -15.96 -6.58
CA GLU A 208 9.52 -16.17 -7.68
C GLU A 208 8.12 -16.57 -7.19
N ARG A 209 8.06 -17.39 -6.14
CA ARG A 209 6.80 -17.81 -5.51
C ARG A 209 6.04 -16.62 -4.91
N GLU A 210 6.74 -15.66 -4.33
CA GLU A 210 6.17 -14.50 -3.66
C GLU A 210 5.66 -13.49 -4.67
N LEU A 211 6.45 -13.24 -5.71
CA LEU A 211 6.03 -12.45 -6.86
C LEU A 211 4.78 -13.08 -7.48
N SER A 212 4.73 -14.40 -7.67
CA SER A 212 3.54 -15.10 -8.17
C SER A 212 2.31 -14.97 -7.26
N ILE A 213 2.48 -14.91 -5.93
CA ILE A 213 1.37 -14.63 -5.00
C ILE A 213 0.87 -13.19 -5.21
N LEU A 214 1.78 -12.22 -5.27
CA LEU A 214 1.44 -10.81 -5.46
C LEU A 214 0.72 -10.58 -6.81
N GLU A 215 1.21 -11.19 -7.88
CA GLU A 215 0.58 -11.18 -9.21
C GLU A 215 -0.86 -11.71 -9.17
N ARG A 216 -1.10 -12.81 -8.46
CA ARG A 216 -2.44 -13.39 -8.32
C ARG A 216 -3.38 -12.50 -7.52
N LEU A 217 -2.86 -11.76 -6.52
CA LEU A 217 -3.66 -10.82 -5.75
C LEU A 217 -4.09 -9.63 -6.61
N VAL A 218 -3.16 -9.08 -7.40
CA VAL A 218 -3.44 -7.95 -8.30
C VAL A 218 -4.46 -8.31 -9.38
N LYS A 219 -4.35 -9.51 -9.97
CA LYS A 219 -5.23 -9.99 -11.05
C LYS A 219 -6.61 -10.46 -10.60
N ARG A 220 -6.86 -10.59 -9.30
CA ARG A 220 -8.14 -11.12 -8.81
C ARG A 220 -9.24 -10.08 -9.06
N GLU A 221 -10.03 -10.33 -10.11
CA GLU A 221 -11.35 -9.75 -10.31
C GLU A 221 -12.25 -10.27 -9.17
N LEU A 222 -12.92 -9.34 -8.49
CA LEU A 222 -13.90 -9.67 -7.44
C LEU A 222 -15.25 -10.01 -8.07
#